data_AF-A0A7X7JBJ1-F1
#
_entry.id   AF-A0A7X7JBJ1-F1
#
_cell.length_a   1.000
_cell.length_b   1.000
_cell.length_c   1.000
_cell.angle_alpha   90.00
_cell.angle_beta   90.00
_cell.angle_gamma   90.00
#
_symmetry.space_group_name_H-M   'P 1'
#
loop_
_entity.id
_entity.type
_entity.pdbx_description
1 polymer ?
#
loop_
_entity_poly.entity_id
_entity_poly.type
_entity_poly.pdbx_seq_one_letter_code
_entity_poly.pdbx_strand_id
1 'polypeptide(L)'
;MGQAVLRAARRDRRAGSLRAARLAAATLLLGALAGCGQGAQDASEPEDVAEAGTEVTTLDAPAPEPLVTATPDEFSEVGDLVEGFPIDLLPVPGDAVILVTSAVPVGDADVQEVSLNLRTSATADEILELYRTALTEAGFDEVTAETTDSDLAAEVTFVRSGGDEVVTIGVLDVDGARTVTIGGRVRTAE
;
A
#
# COMPACT_ATOMS: atom_id res chain seq x y z
N MET A 1 -37.97 -57.57 17.56
CA MET A 1 -39.02 -57.28 18.57
C MET A 1 -38.69 -55.90 19.15
N GLY A 2 -39.17 -54.80 18.53
CA GLY A 2 -40.26 -53.94 19.03
C GLY A 2 -39.72 -52.99 20.12
N GLN A 3 -39.69 -51.66 20.04
CA GLN A 3 -40.67 -50.65 19.63
C GLN A 3 -39.92 -49.34 19.26
N ALA A 4 -40.19 -48.62 18.17
CA ALA A 4 -41.30 -47.68 17.89
C ALA A 4 -41.32 -46.38 18.74
N VAL A 5 -40.81 -45.30 18.11
CA VAL A 5 -41.35 -43.93 17.96
C VAL A 5 -41.89 -43.17 19.20
N LEU A 6 -41.33 -41.97 19.48
CA LEU A 6 -42.03 -40.65 19.39
C LEU A 6 -41.34 -39.52 20.19
N ARG A 7 -41.55 -38.30 19.66
CA ARG A 7 -41.44 -36.93 20.24
C ARG A 7 -40.16 -36.17 19.88
N ALA A 8 -40.16 -35.40 18.79
CA ALA A 8 -40.87 -34.12 18.58
C ALA A 8 -40.33 -32.97 19.44
N ALA A 9 -39.73 -32.03 18.71
CA ALA A 9 -39.21 -30.73 19.10
C ALA A 9 -40.02 -29.99 20.17
N ARG A 10 -39.30 -29.40 21.13
CA ARG A 10 -39.72 -28.17 21.80
C ARG A 10 -38.58 -27.18 21.75
N ARG A 11 -38.77 -26.17 20.89
CA ARG A 11 -38.04 -24.90 20.89
C ARG A 11 -38.31 -24.21 22.21
N ASP A 12 -37.31 -24.12 23.09
CA ASP A 12 -37.40 -23.24 24.24
C ASP A 12 -37.00 -21.81 23.86
N ARG A 13 -37.96 -20.94 24.12
CA ARG A 13 -37.93 -19.50 23.94
C ARG A 13 -37.23 -18.87 25.14
N ARG A 14 -36.29 -17.96 24.91
CA ARG A 14 -36.05 -16.78 25.75
C ARG A 14 -35.71 -15.65 24.76
N ALA A 15 -36.63 -14.75 24.40
CA ALA A 15 -37.08 -13.59 25.19
C ALA A 15 -35.88 -12.96 25.92
N GLY A 16 -35.30 -11.84 25.52
CA GLY A 16 -35.86 -10.66 24.87
C GLY A 16 -35.69 -9.50 25.84
N SER A 17 -34.74 -8.60 25.56
CA SER A 17 -34.61 -7.25 26.14
C SER A 17 -33.28 -6.65 25.68
N LEU A 18 -33.09 -5.37 25.38
CA LEU A 18 -33.94 -4.19 25.34
C LEU A 18 -33.12 -3.15 24.55
N ARG A 19 -33.84 -2.27 23.87
CA ARG A 19 -33.33 -1.10 23.15
C ARG A 19 -32.58 -0.15 24.09
N ALA A 20 -31.54 0.52 23.59
CA ALA A 20 -31.20 1.86 24.04
C ALA A 20 -30.74 2.69 22.82
N ALA A 21 -31.49 3.75 22.58
CA ALA A 21 -31.26 4.74 21.55
C ALA A 21 -30.88 6.07 22.21
N ARG A 22 -30.19 6.92 21.44
CA ARG A 22 -29.99 8.38 21.60
C ARG A 22 -28.96 8.82 22.65
N LEU A 23 -28.00 9.66 22.23
CA LEU A 23 -28.12 11.13 22.30
C LEU A 23 -26.94 11.82 21.60
N ALA A 24 -27.24 12.99 21.01
CA ALA A 24 -26.33 13.90 20.34
C ALA A 24 -25.52 14.77 21.32
N ALA A 25 -24.35 15.26 20.88
CA ALA A 25 -23.80 16.53 21.35
C ALA A 25 -22.82 17.11 20.33
N ALA A 26 -23.16 18.29 19.81
CA ALA A 26 -22.31 19.16 19.02
C ALA A 26 -21.48 20.05 19.96
N THR A 27 -20.23 20.32 19.61
CA THR A 27 -19.47 21.46 20.15
C THR A 27 -18.53 22.01 19.08
N LEU A 28 -18.85 23.23 18.64
CA LEU A 28 -17.95 24.15 17.93
C LEU A 28 -16.76 24.52 18.81
N LEU A 29 -15.57 24.70 18.23
CA LEU A 29 -14.65 25.73 18.71
C LEU A 29 -13.86 26.36 17.54
N LEU A 30 -14.03 27.68 17.43
CA LEU A 30 -13.36 28.64 16.57
C LEU A 30 -11.92 28.90 17.06
N GLY A 31 -10.96 28.98 16.15
CA GLY A 31 -9.62 29.52 16.41
C GLY A 31 -9.16 30.38 15.24
N ALA A 32 -8.99 31.68 15.48
CA ALA A 32 -8.66 32.70 14.49
C ALA A 32 -7.22 33.21 14.65
N LEU A 33 -6.58 33.49 13.50
CA LEU A 33 -5.62 34.56 13.18
C LEU A 33 -4.35 34.75 14.03
N ALA A 34 -3.19 34.76 13.33
CA ALA A 34 -2.26 35.90 13.21
C ALA A 34 -0.79 35.45 13.23
N GLY A 35 -0.02 35.83 12.19
CA GLY A 35 1.42 35.62 12.15
C GLY A 35 2.07 36.07 10.84
N CYS A 36 1.91 37.34 10.46
CA CYS A 36 2.73 37.96 9.42
C CYS A 36 4.10 38.32 10.01
N GLY A 37 5.16 37.72 9.49
CA GLY A 37 6.55 38.13 9.73
C GLY A 37 7.18 38.62 8.44
N GLN A 38 7.02 39.91 8.17
CA GLN A 38 7.63 40.64 7.05
C GLN A 38 9.10 40.94 7.38
N GLY A 39 10.03 40.43 6.57
CA GLY A 39 11.45 40.83 6.59
C GLY A 39 11.82 41.50 5.28
N ALA A 40 11.98 42.82 5.30
CA ALA A 40 12.51 43.67 4.24
C ALA A 40 13.94 43.21 3.83
N GLN A 41 14.22 43.01 2.54
CA GLN A 41 14.88 43.99 1.66
C GLN A 41 16.04 44.74 2.33
N ASP A 42 17.27 44.42 1.91
CA ASP A 42 18.22 45.48 1.61
C ASP A 42 19.03 45.10 0.37
N ALA A 43 18.96 46.00 -0.60
CA ALA A 43 19.73 45.99 -1.82
C ALA A 43 21.00 46.80 -1.58
N SER A 44 22.15 46.24 -1.91
CA SER A 44 23.39 46.99 -2.10
C SER A 44 24.07 46.48 -3.37
N GLU A 45 23.88 47.25 -4.42
CA GLU A 45 24.69 47.33 -5.63
C GLU A 45 25.74 48.44 -5.40
N PRO A 46 26.74 48.63 -6.28
CA PRO A 46 27.80 47.71 -6.67
C PRO A 46 29.17 48.40 -6.51
N GLU A 47 30.21 47.77 -5.97
CA GLU A 47 31.56 48.35 -6.10
C GLU A 47 32.65 47.32 -6.46
N ASP A 48 33.46 47.83 -7.38
CA ASP A 48 34.87 47.59 -7.60
C ASP A 48 35.30 46.53 -8.62
N VAL A 49 35.77 47.08 -9.75
CA VAL A 49 36.45 46.40 -10.85
C VAL A 49 37.91 46.27 -10.45
N ALA A 50 38.31 45.09 -10.00
CA ALA A 50 39.71 44.73 -9.86
C ALA A 50 40.03 43.56 -10.80
N GLU A 51 40.71 43.86 -11.91
CA GLU A 51 41.44 42.88 -12.71
C GLU A 51 42.46 42.16 -11.82
N ALA A 52 42.21 40.88 -11.56
CA ALA A 52 43.20 39.95 -11.07
C ALA A 52 43.19 38.73 -12.00
N GLY A 53 44.25 38.61 -12.80
CA GLY A 53 44.49 37.50 -13.70
C GLY A 53 44.39 36.17 -12.94
N THR A 54 43.45 35.33 -13.37
CA THR A 54 43.32 33.95 -12.91
C THR A 54 43.35 33.07 -14.15
N GLU A 55 44.44 32.32 -14.32
CA GLU A 55 44.48 31.18 -15.22
C GLU A 55 43.34 30.24 -14.84
N VAL A 56 42.29 30.22 -15.67
CA VAL A 56 41.20 29.25 -15.56
C VAL A 56 41.78 27.91 -15.97
N THR A 57 42.24 27.12 -15.00
CA THR A 57 42.28 25.67 -15.15
C THR A 57 40.85 25.25 -15.45
N THR A 58 40.59 24.92 -16.71
CA THR A 58 39.35 24.24 -17.13
C THR A 58 39.31 22.91 -16.39
N LEU A 59 38.53 22.86 -15.30
CA LEU A 59 38.03 21.61 -14.75
C LEU A 59 37.20 20.96 -15.85
N ASP A 60 37.63 19.77 -16.28
CA ASP A 60 36.84 18.92 -17.17
C ASP A 60 35.47 18.71 -16.52
N ALA A 61 34.40 19.01 -17.25
CA ALA A 61 33.06 18.80 -16.75
C ALA A 61 32.90 17.30 -16.44
N PRO A 62 32.37 16.91 -15.26
CA PRO A 62 32.14 15.50 -14.97
C PRO A 62 31.28 14.90 -16.09
N ALA A 63 31.67 13.72 -16.56
CA ALA A 63 30.92 12.98 -17.56
C ALA A 63 29.45 12.87 -17.11
N PRO A 64 28.47 13.07 -18.01
CA PRO A 64 27.06 12.98 -17.64
C PRO A 64 26.80 11.57 -17.09
N GLU A 65 26.29 11.52 -15.86
CA GLU A 65 25.83 10.27 -15.26
C GLU A 65 24.68 9.70 -16.12
N PRO A 66 24.61 8.39 -16.33
CA PRO A 66 23.54 7.79 -17.11
C PRO A 66 22.20 8.10 -16.44
N LEU A 67 21.38 8.90 -17.13
CA LEU A 67 19.99 9.10 -16.76
C LEU A 67 19.26 7.77 -16.87
N VAL A 68 18.33 7.55 -15.93
CA VAL A 68 17.35 6.45 -15.92
C VAL A 68 16.98 6.07 -17.34
N THR A 69 17.23 4.82 -17.72
CA THR A 69 17.06 4.34 -19.09
C THR A 69 15.67 4.69 -19.58
N ALA A 70 15.57 5.44 -20.67
CA ALA A 70 14.30 5.84 -21.30
C ALA A 70 13.52 4.67 -21.91
N THR A 71 14.01 3.44 -21.74
CA THR A 71 13.37 2.21 -22.18
C THR A 71 12.48 1.69 -21.05
N PRO A 72 11.18 1.46 -21.30
CA PRO A 72 10.32 0.76 -20.36
C PRO A 72 10.93 -0.60 -20.01
N ASP A 73 10.89 -0.95 -18.73
CA ASP A 73 11.19 -2.31 -18.27
C ASP A 73 10.05 -3.23 -18.75
N GLU A 74 10.38 -4.34 -19.39
CA GLU A 74 9.36 -5.20 -20.03
C GLU A 74 8.38 -5.83 -19.04
N PHE A 75 8.78 -5.90 -17.76
CA PHE A 75 8.03 -6.54 -16.69
C PHE A 75 7.43 -5.51 -15.72
N SER A 76 7.41 -4.23 -16.10
CA SER A 76 6.88 -3.16 -15.25
C SER A 76 6.04 -2.15 -16.03
N GLU A 77 4.96 -1.69 -15.40
CA GLU A 77 4.06 -0.68 -15.95
C GLU A 77 3.77 0.42 -14.93
N VAL A 78 3.51 1.64 -15.42
CA VAL A 78 3.11 2.79 -14.61
C VAL A 78 1.69 3.19 -14.97
N GLY A 79 0.81 3.25 -13.97
CA GLY A 79 -0.59 3.64 -14.17
C GLY A 79 -1.54 2.52 -14.62
N ASP A 80 -1.04 1.35 -14.99
CA ASP A 80 -1.83 0.19 -15.43
C ASP A 80 -1.23 -1.11 -14.88
N LEU A 81 -1.94 -2.23 -15.07
CA LEU A 81 -1.46 -3.57 -14.73
C LEU A 81 -0.51 -4.09 -15.82
N VAL A 82 0.64 -4.61 -15.43
CA VAL A 82 1.57 -5.26 -16.36
C VAL A 82 0.99 -6.60 -16.83
N GLU A 83 1.25 -6.95 -18.09
CA GLU A 83 0.87 -8.24 -18.63
C GLU A 83 1.45 -9.39 -17.78
N GLY A 84 0.64 -10.42 -17.52
CA GLY A 84 1.07 -11.59 -16.74
C GLY A 84 1.06 -11.42 -15.22
N PHE A 85 0.67 -10.26 -14.70
CA PHE A 85 0.51 -10.07 -13.24
C PHE A 85 -0.55 -11.04 -12.66
N PRO A 86 -0.28 -11.71 -11.52
CA PRO A 86 -1.14 -12.77 -10.97
C PRO A 86 -2.38 -12.22 -10.24
N ILE A 87 -3.35 -11.72 -11.00
CA ILE A 87 -4.55 -11.07 -10.47
C ILE A 87 -5.43 -11.99 -9.61
N ASP A 88 -5.37 -13.31 -9.83
CA ASP A 88 -6.13 -14.28 -9.02
C ASP A 88 -5.58 -14.39 -7.60
N LEU A 89 -4.27 -14.17 -7.41
CA LEU A 89 -3.63 -14.14 -6.08
C LEU A 89 -3.65 -12.73 -5.47
N LEU A 90 -3.45 -11.72 -6.31
CA LEU A 90 -3.29 -10.32 -5.91
C LEU A 90 -4.35 -9.46 -6.63
N PRO A 91 -5.64 -9.59 -6.25
CA PRO A 91 -6.70 -8.82 -6.88
C PRO A 91 -6.52 -7.32 -6.66
N VAL A 92 -6.94 -6.53 -7.65
CA VAL A 92 -6.92 -5.07 -7.59
C VAL A 92 -8.31 -4.58 -7.18
N PRO A 93 -8.44 -3.74 -6.13
CA PRO A 93 -9.72 -3.13 -5.77
C PRO A 93 -10.37 -2.38 -6.94
N GLY A 94 -11.69 -2.45 -7.08
CA GLY A 94 -12.38 -1.91 -8.26
C GLY A 94 -12.30 -0.38 -8.41
N ASP A 95 -12.02 0.35 -7.33
CA ASP A 95 -11.82 1.81 -7.32
C ASP A 95 -10.32 2.19 -7.34
N ALA A 96 -9.42 1.21 -7.46
CA ALA A 96 -8.00 1.45 -7.36
C ALA A 96 -7.46 2.26 -8.54
N VAL A 97 -6.55 3.17 -8.22
CA VAL A 97 -5.65 3.82 -9.17
C VAL A 97 -4.29 3.15 -9.02
N ILE A 98 -3.92 2.31 -9.99
CA ILE A 98 -2.59 1.68 -10.02
C ILE A 98 -1.55 2.78 -10.23
N LEU A 99 -0.50 2.78 -9.42
CA LEU A 99 0.62 3.73 -9.52
C LEU A 99 1.77 3.08 -10.29
N VAL A 100 2.20 1.91 -9.84
CA VAL A 100 3.25 1.11 -10.48
C VAL A 100 3.00 -0.35 -10.17
N THR A 101 3.34 -1.20 -11.12
CA THR A 101 3.27 -2.65 -10.99
C THR A 101 4.48 -3.29 -11.65
N SER A 102 4.89 -4.44 -11.14
CA SER A 102 5.86 -5.30 -11.81
C SER A 102 5.57 -6.78 -11.57
N ALA A 103 5.97 -7.62 -12.52
CA ALA A 103 5.84 -9.06 -12.48
C ALA A 103 7.03 -9.70 -13.22
N VAL A 104 8.13 -9.90 -12.48
CA VAL A 104 9.42 -10.35 -13.04
C VAL A 104 9.54 -11.87 -12.88
N PRO A 105 9.65 -12.65 -13.97
CA PRO A 105 9.90 -14.08 -13.89
C PRO A 105 11.22 -14.39 -13.16
N VAL A 106 11.21 -15.41 -12.30
CA VAL A 106 12.39 -15.85 -11.54
C VAL A 106 12.85 -17.22 -12.03
N GLY A 107 13.90 -17.23 -12.86
CA GLY A 107 14.43 -18.45 -13.46
C GLY A 107 13.45 -19.08 -14.46
N ASP A 108 13.53 -20.40 -14.63
CA ASP A 108 12.69 -21.16 -15.57
C ASP A 108 11.42 -21.77 -14.93
N ALA A 109 11.13 -21.43 -13.66
CA ALA A 109 9.96 -21.91 -12.94
C ALA A 109 8.78 -20.93 -13.07
N ASP A 110 7.56 -21.39 -12.80
CA ASP A 110 6.34 -20.55 -12.73
C ASP A 110 6.32 -19.63 -11.50
N VAL A 111 7.45 -19.00 -11.18
CA VAL A 111 7.67 -18.12 -10.03
C VAL A 111 7.91 -16.71 -10.55
N GLN A 112 7.24 -15.72 -9.95
CA GLN A 112 7.40 -14.32 -10.27
C GLN A 112 7.71 -13.52 -9.00
N GLU A 113 8.60 -12.54 -9.12
CA GLU A 113 8.75 -11.45 -8.16
C GLU A 113 7.80 -10.32 -8.55
N VAL A 114 6.90 -9.98 -7.65
CA VAL A 114 5.78 -9.08 -7.92
C VAL A 114 5.85 -7.84 -7.03
N SER A 115 5.45 -6.71 -7.59
CA SER A 115 5.25 -5.46 -6.88
C SER A 115 3.98 -4.79 -7.38
N LEU A 116 3.17 -4.25 -6.48
CA LEU A 116 1.99 -3.46 -6.82
C LEU A 116 1.86 -2.31 -5.84
N ASN A 117 1.83 -1.11 -6.37
CA ASN A 117 1.53 0.10 -5.62
C ASN A 117 0.28 0.73 -6.21
N LEU A 118 -0.70 1.00 -5.36
CA LEU A 118 -1.97 1.59 -5.77
C LEU A 118 -2.49 2.58 -4.75
N ARG A 119 -3.47 3.39 -5.17
CA ARG A 119 -4.32 4.18 -4.28
C ARG A 119 -5.75 3.70 -4.36
N THR A 120 -6.46 3.73 -3.24
CA THR A 120 -7.88 3.35 -3.16
C THR A 120 -8.58 4.14 -2.05
N SER A 121 -9.91 4.22 -2.13
CA SER A 121 -10.75 4.76 -1.06
C SER A 121 -11.17 3.69 -0.04
N ALA A 122 -10.97 2.41 -0.34
CA ALA A 122 -11.21 1.29 0.59
C ALA A 122 -10.44 1.49 1.89
N THR A 123 -11.00 1.07 3.01
CA THR A 123 -10.35 1.12 4.33
C THR A 123 -9.24 0.08 4.43
N ALA A 124 -8.31 0.26 5.38
CA ALA A 124 -7.26 -0.72 5.63
C ALA A 124 -7.84 -2.11 5.92
N ASP A 125 -8.92 -2.20 6.70
CA ASP A 125 -9.59 -3.47 7.00
C ASP A 125 -10.18 -4.13 5.75
N GLU A 126 -10.83 -3.37 4.86
CA GLU A 126 -11.37 -3.89 3.60
C GLU A 126 -10.25 -4.37 2.66
N ILE A 127 -9.13 -3.65 2.61
CA ILE A 127 -7.94 -4.05 1.84
C ILE A 127 -7.37 -5.35 2.39
N LEU A 128 -7.17 -5.45 3.71
CA LEU A 128 -6.65 -6.65 4.33
C LEU A 128 -7.60 -7.84 4.17
N GLU A 129 -8.91 -7.64 4.28
CA GLU A 129 -9.90 -8.70 4.09
C GLU A 129 -9.90 -9.25 2.66
N LEU A 130 -9.79 -8.37 1.65
CA LEU A 130 -9.66 -8.75 0.24
C LEU A 130 -8.47 -9.70 0.05
N TYR A 131 -7.28 -9.30 0.50
CA TYR A 131 -6.07 -10.09 0.30
C TYR A 131 -6.00 -11.31 1.19
N ARG A 132 -6.47 -11.22 2.44
CA ARG A 132 -6.60 -12.38 3.32
C ARG A 132 -7.48 -13.44 2.68
N THR A 133 -8.60 -13.05 2.08
CA THR A 133 -9.49 -14.00 1.38
C THR A 133 -8.75 -14.67 0.22
N ALA A 134 -8.22 -13.89 -0.73
CA ALA A 134 -7.55 -14.43 -1.91
C ALA A 134 -6.35 -15.33 -1.57
N LEU A 135 -5.48 -14.86 -0.67
CA LEU A 135 -4.23 -15.56 -0.34
C LEU A 135 -4.49 -16.82 0.51
N THR A 136 -5.44 -16.79 1.45
CA THR A 136 -5.77 -17.99 2.24
C THR A 136 -6.52 -19.04 1.42
N GLU A 137 -7.36 -18.66 0.47
CA GLU A 137 -7.95 -19.57 -0.51
C GLU A 137 -6.87 -20.23 -1.40
N ALA A 138 -5.80 -19.50 -1.69
CA ALA A 138 -4.62 -20.00 -2.38
C ALA A 138 -3.64 -20.79 -1.47
N GLY A 139 -3.98 -21.01 -0.20
CA GLY A 139 -3.19 -21.80 0.74
C GLY A 139 -1.99 -21.09 1.35
N PHE A 140 -1.97 -19.76 1.35
CA PHE A 140 -1.04 -19.00 2.18
C PHE A 140 -1.53 -18.95 3.62
N ASP A 141 -0.57 -19.01 4.54
CA ASP A 141 -0.79 -18.75 5.96
C ASP A 141 -0.42 -17.31 6.28
N GLU A 142 -1.30 -16.59 6.98
CA GLU A 142 -0.99 -15.30 7.56
C GLU A 142 -0.02 -15.49 8.73
N VAL A 143 1.14 -14.84 8.66
CA VAL A 143 2.08 -14.78 9.77
C VAL A 143 1.84 -13.49 10.54
N THR A 144 1.85 -13.59 11.87
CA THR A 144 1.60 -12.46 12.77
C THR A 144 2.51 -11.30 12.40
N ALA A 145 1.94 -10.30 11.74
CA ALA A 145 2.54 -8.99 11.62
C ALA A 145 2.16 -8.22 12.89
N GLU A 146 3.07 -8.21 13.85
CA GLU A 146 3.07 -7.12 14.82
C GLU A 146 3.37 -5.86 13.99
N THR A 147 2.45 -4.90 13.94
CA THR A 147 2.69 -3.61 13.26
C THR A 147 4.02 -3.06 13.77
N THR A 148 5.08 -3.23 12.97
CA THR A 148 6.45 -2.93 13.40
C THR A 148 6.80 -1.47 13.10
N ASP A 149 6.10 -0.87 12.14
CA ASP A 149 6.22 0.54 11.77
C ASP A 149 5.00 1.34 12.25
N SER A 150 5.25 2.40 13.04
CA SER A 150 4.20 3.26 13.61
C SER A 150 3.44 4.07 12.56
N ASP A 151 3.98 4.15 11.35
CA ASP A 151 3.50 5.04 10.29
C ASP A 151 2.53 4.32 9.34
N LEU A 152 2.47 2.99 9.38
CA LEU A 152 1.50 2.20 8.61
C LEU A 152 0.19 2.05 9.37
N ALA A 153 -0.92 2.21 8.66
CA ALA A 153 -2.25 1.91 9.18
C ALA A 153 -2.45 0.40 9.35
N ALA A 154 -1.82 -0.40 8.50
CA ALA A 154 -1.80 -1.85 8.57
C ALA A 154 -0.57 -2.41 7.85
N GLU A 155 -0.09 -3.55 8.33
CA GLU A 155 0.89 -4.39 7.66
C GLU A 155 0.55 -5.85 7.91
N VAL A 156 0.70 -6.69 6.90
CA VAL A 156 0.54 -8.14 7.02
C VAL A 156 1.49 -8.87 6.08
N THR A 157 1.95 -10.04 6.49
CA THR A 157 2.72 -10.94 5.64
C THR A 157 2.06 -12.30 5.56
N PHE A 158 2.08 -12.88 4.37
CA PHE A 158 1.55 -14.20 4.05
C PHE A 158 2.68 -15.06 3.52
N VAL A 159 2.72 -16.33 3.94
CA VAL A 159 3.73 -17.29 3.50
C VAL A 159 3.09 -18.58 3.02
N ARG A 160 3.68 -19.20 1.99
CA ARG A 160 3.32 -20.53 1.50
C ARG A 160 4.59 -21.32 1.18
N SER A 161 4.46 -22.62 0.97
CA SER A 161 5.56 -23.45 0.44
C SER A 161 6.81 -23.41 1.31
N GLY A 162 6.64 -23.40 2.64
CA GLY A 162 7.75 -23.34 3.59
C GLY A 162 8.53 -22.02 3.60
N GLY A 163 7.96 -20.95 3.03
CA GLY A 163 8.58 -19.62 2.92
C GLY A 163 9.21 -19.31 1.56
N ASP A 164 9.12 -20.24 0.59
CA ASP A 164 9.55 -19.97 -0.80
C ASP A 164 8.67 -18.91 -1.49
N GLU A 165 7.43 -18.79 -1.03
CA GLU A 165 6.49 -17.77 -1.47
C GLU A 165 6.10 -16.90 -0.29
N VAL A 166 6.25 -15.60 -0.47
CA VAL A 166 6.03 -14.59 0.56
C VAL A 166 5.34 -13.41 -0.11
N VAL A 167 4.28 -12.90 0.51
CA VAL A 167 3.60 -11.67 0.11
C VAL A 167 3.50 -10.76 1.32
N THR A 168 4.03 -9.55 1.22
CA THR A 168 3.89 -8.51 2.24
C THR A 168 3.01 -7.40 1.70
N ILE A 169 2.08 -6.94 2.54
CA ILE A 169 1.11 -5.91 2.21
C ILE A 169 1.20 -4.82 3.28
N GLY A 170 1.55 -3.62 2.86
CA GLY A 170 1.55 -2.42 3.69
C GLY A 170 0.47 -1.45 3.24
N VAL A 171 -0.25 -0.87 4.20
CA VAL A 171 -1.24 0.18 3.96
C VAL A 171 -0.82 1.43 4.70
N LEU A 172 -0.51 2.48 3.96
CA LEU A 172 -0.28 3.82 4.46
C LEU A 172 -1.58 4.62 4.34
N ASP A 173 -2.03 5.24 5.43
CA ASP A 173 -3.18 6.16 5.44
C ASP A 173 -2.70 7.57 5.78
N VAL A 174 -2.84 8.50 4.83
CA VAL A 174 -2.51 9.92 5.01
C VAL A 174 -3.72 10.75 4.63
N ASP A 175 -4.25 11.50 5.60
CA ASP A 175 -5.39 12.40 5.42
C ASP A 175 -6.62 11.73 4.77
N GLY A 176 -6.82 10.42 5.00
CA GLY A 176 -7.92 9.62 4.46
C GLY A 176 -7.69 9.09 3.04
N ALA A 177 -6.52 9.35 2.44
CA ALA A 177 -6.08 8.69 1.22
C ALA A 177 -5.18 7.51 1.56
N ARG A 178 -5.48 6.33 1.01
CA ARG A 178 -4.68 5.13 1.25
C ARG A 178 -3.79 4.80 0.08
N THR A 179 -2.52 4.58 0.38
CA THR A 179 -1.56 3.99 -0.53
C THR A 179 -1.28 2.58 -0.06
N VAL A 180 -1.46 1.62 -0.96
CA VAL A 180 -1.20 0.20 -0.68
C VAL A 180 0.06 -0.20 -1.45
N THR A 181 0.98 -0.84 -0.75
CA THR A 181 2.19 -1.43 -1.33
C THR A 181 2.17 -2.92 -1.07
N ILE A 182 2.28 -3.69 -2.14
CA ILE A 182 2.33 -5.14 -2.12
C ILE A 182 3.62 -5.56 -2.79
N GLY A 183 4.37 -6.44 -2.14
CA GLY A 183 5.60 -6.98 -2.69
C GLY A 183 5.76 -8.43 -2.30
N GLY A 184 6.37 -9.22 -3.17
CA GLY A 184 6.58 -10.63 -2.83
C GLY A 184 7.10 -11.49 -3.95
N ARG A 185 7.15 -12.78 -3.64
CA ARG A 185 7.43 -13.86 -4.59
C ARG A 185 6.28 -14.84 -4.55
N VAL A 186 5.71 -15.12 -5.71
CA VAL A 186 4.54 -15.98 -5.86
C VAL A 186 4.69 -16.90 -7.06
N ARG A 187 4.04 -18.06 -7.00
CA ARG A 187 3.84 -18.91 -8.16
C ARG A 187 2.56 -18.56 -8.88
N THR A 188 2.61 -18.48 -10.20
CA THR A 188 1.50 -17.99 -11.03
C THR A 188 0.67 -19.07 -11.70
N ALA A 189 0.96 -20.34 -11.42
CA ALA A 189 0.12 -21.48 -11.78
C ALA A 189 0.44 -22.72 -10.93
N GLU A 190 -0.59 -23.54 -10.69
CA GLU A 190 -0.61 -24.96 -11.09
C GLU A 190 -1.77 -25.16 -12.08
#